data_AF-A0A1I0H7W2-F1
#
_entry.id   AF-A0A1I0H7W2-F1
#
_cell.length_a   1.000
_cell.length_b   1.000
_cell.length_c   1.000
_cell.angle_alpha   90.00
_cell.angle_beta   90.00
_cell.angle_gamma   90.00
#
_symmetry.space_group_name_H-M   'P 1'
#
loop_
_entity.id
_entity.type
_entity.pdbx_description
1 polymer ?
#
loop_
_entity_poly.entity_id
_entity_poly.type
_entity_poly.pdbx_seq_one_letter_code
_entity_poly.pdbx_strand_id
1 'polypeptide(L)'
;MYAIVNKFGVVVGLATKNLGKSGFDYIKVTDEQIIKAIMDKKPVRYIDASLQAVEPFRSKTWEQIRAEREKKFAEADAALFKAEDAEIIDPTLDLSDQKKSIAQYRQALRDIPETFQSPDDVVFPDPPFNN
;
A
#
# COMPACT_ATOMS: atom_id res chain seq x y z
N MET A 1 -32.19 3.01 8.40
CA MET A 1 -31.16 2.05 8.84
C MET A 1 -30.33 2.71 9.94
N TYR A 2 -29.70 1.96 10.82
CA TYR A 2 -28.85 2.51 11.90
C TYR A 2 -27.43 2.02 11.73
N ALA A 3 -26.45 2.92 11.78
CA ALA A 3 -25.05 2.57 11.95
C ALA A 3 -24.79 2.28 13.43
N ILE A 4 -24.12 1.16 13.70
CA ILE A 4 -23.67 0.79 15.03
C ILE A 4 -22.29 1.40 15.21
N VAL A 5 -22.14 2.32 16.15
CA VAL A 5 -20.92 3.08 16.38
C VAL A 5 -20.36 2.73 17.76
N ASN A 6 -19.07 2.46 17.85
CA ASN A 6 -18.44 2.21 19.15
C ASN A 6 -18.03 3.52 19.85
N LYS A 7 -17.56 3.42 21.09
CA LYS A 7 -17.07 4.57 21.89
C LYS A 7 -15.94 5.39 21.25
N PHE A 8 -15.32 4.90 20.18
CA PHE A 8 -14.24 5.57 19.44
C PHE A 8 -14.76 6.23 18.15
N GLY A 9 -16.08 6.28 17.94
CA GLY A 9 -16.68 6.83 16.73
C GLY A 9 -16.53 5.94 15.50
N VAL A 10 -16.14 4.67 15.64
CA VAL A 10 -15.97 3.75 14.49
C VAL A 10 -17.27 3.00 14.24
N VAL A 11 -17.73 2.99 12.98
CA VAL A 11 -18.88 2.18 12.56
C VAL A 11 -18.46 0.73 12.44
N VAL A 12 -19.13 -0.14 13.19
CA VAL A 12 -18.86 -1.60 13.23
C VAL A 12 -19.93 -2.42 12.51
N GLY A 13 -21.04 -1.81 12.08
CA GLY A 13 -22.07 -2.50 11.32
C GLY A 13 -23.34 -1.69 11.13
N LEU A 14 -24.36 -2.35 10.56
CA LEU A 14 -25.68 -1.80 10.32
C LEU A 14 -26.75 -2.60 11.08
N ALA A 15 -27.79 -1.90 11.53
CA ALA A 15 -28.97 -2.48 12.15
C ALA A 15 -30.25 -1.90 11.52
N THR A 16 -31.30 -2.73 11.45
CA THR A 16 -32.62 -2.29 10.94
C THR A 16 -33.39 -1.46 11.98
N LYS A 17 -33.08 -1.64 13.27
CA LYS A 17 -33.65 -0.91 14.40
C LYS A 17 -32.56 -0.57 15.43
N ASN A 18 -32.81 0.44 16.26
CA ASN A 18 -31.98 0.69 17.43
C ASN A 18 -32.16 -0.47 18.43
N LEU A 19 -31.07 -1.16 18.76
CA LEU A 19 -31.09 -2.31 19.67
C LEU A 19 -30.79 -1.93 21.12
N GLY A 20 -30.40 -0.69 21.41
CA GLY A 20 -30.14 -0.19 22.76
C GLY A 20 -29.07 -0.96 23.52
N LYS A 21 -28.13 -1.64 22.84
CA LYS A 21 -27.06 -2.38 23.51
C LYS A 21 -26.06 -1.42 24.14
N SER A 22 -25.72 -1.64 25.41
CA SER A 22 -24.73 -0.82 26.12
C SER A 22 -23.37 -0.89 25.41
N GLY A 23 -22.68 0.25 25.34
CA GLY A 23 -21.34 0.35 24.72
C GLY A 23 -21.35 0.64 23.22
N PHE A 24 -22.53 0.79 22.61
CA PHE A 24 -22.70 1.21 21.22
C PHE A 24 -23.72 2.32 21.09
N ASP A 25 -23.42 3.25 20.20
CA ASP A 25 -24.36 4.27 19.74
C ASP A 25 -25.02 3.81 18.44
N TYR A 26 -26.27 4.21 18.25
CA TYR A 26 -27.06 3.84 17.08
C TYR A 26 -27.46 5.10 16.33
N ILE A 27 -26.75 5.38 15.24
CA ILE A 27 -26.91 6.61 14.48
C ILE A 27 -27.77 6.33 13.28
N LYS A 28 -28.90 7.04 13.16
CA LYS A 28 -29.80 6.86 12.01
C LYS A 28 -29.08 7.33 10.74
N VAL A 29 -28.97 6.43 9.76
CA VAL A 29 -28.34 6.72 8.46
C VAL A 29 -29.43 6.76 7.40
N THR A 30 -29.44 7.86 6.67
CA THR A 30 -30.31 8.09 5.50
C THR A 30 -29.51 8.21 4.20
N ASP A 31 -28.20 8.41 4.29
CA ASP A 31 -27.31 8.53 3.13
C ASP A 31 -26.98 7.14 2.56
N GLU A 32 -27.42 6.89 1.32
CA GLU A 32 -27.17 5.65 0.60
C GLU A 32 -25.68 5.40 0.32
N GLN A 33 -24.87 6.44 0.15
CA GLN A 33 -23.43 6.31 -0.08
C GLN A 33 -22.73 5.76 1.15
N ILE A 34 -23.13 6.22 2.34
CA ILE A 34 -22.62 5.72 3.62
C ILE A 34 -23.08 4.28 3.86
N ILE A 35 -24.34 3.96 3.57
CA ILE A 35 -24.85 2.59 3.69
C ILE A 35 -24.04 1.67 2.77
N LYS A 36 -23.83 2.06 1.51
CA LYS A 36 -23.02 1.31 0.55
C LYS A 36 -21.57 1.16 1.03
N ALA A 37 -20.95 2.22 1.54
CA ALA A 37 -19.58 2.16 2.07
C ALA A 37 -19.46 1.14 3.23
N ILE A 38 -20.43 1.12 4.15
CA ILE A 38 -20.45 0.15 5.26
C ILE A 38 -20.65 -1.28 4.74
N MET A 39 -21.55 -1.49 3.77
CA MET A 39 -21.76 -2.79 3.13
C MET A 39 -20.52 -3.29 2.37
N ASP A 40 -19.81 -2.37 1.71
CA ASP A 40 -18.55 -2.62 1.00
C ASP A 40 -17.35 -2.82 1.96
N LYS A 41 -17.60 -2.87 3.29
CA LYS A 41 -16.58 -2.98 4.34
C LYS A 41 -15.53 -1.85 4.31
N LYS A 42 -15.89 -0.68 3.78
CA LYS A 42 -15.05 0.51 3.86
C LYS A 42 -15.17 1.10 5.28
N PRO A 43 -14.07 1.60 5.86
CA PRO A 43 -14.13 2.20 7.18
C PRO A 43 -14.98 3.47 7.15
N VAL A 44 -15.95 3.57 8.05
CA VAL A 44 -16.77 4.77 8.25
C VAL A 44 -16.61 5.20 9.71
N ARG A 45 -16.45 6.50 9.93
CA ARG A 45 -16.39 7.09 11.27
C ARG A 45 -17.46 8.14 11.48
N TYR A 46 -17.89 8.27 12.72
CA TYR A 46 -18.74 9.36 13.18
C TYR A 46 -17.84 10.46 13.77
N ILE A 47 -17.77 11.59 13.06
CA ILE A 47 -16.93 12.75 13.37
C ILE A 47 -17.82 14.01 13.25
N ASP A 48 -17.78 14.88 14.26
CA ASP A 48 -18.49 16.17 14.27
C ASP A 48 -19.98 16.06 13.88
N ALA A 49 -20.68 15.13 14.52
CA ALA A 49 -22.10 14.84 14.28
C ALA A 49 -22.44 14.32 12.86
N SER A 50 -21.45 13.85 12.10
CA SER A 50 -21.63 13.33 10.74
C SER A 50 -20.93 11.98 10.54
N LEU A 51 -21.51 11.10 9.73
CA LEU A 51 -20.84 9.87 9.29
C LEU A 51 -20.03 10.16 8.03
N GLN A 52 -18.74 9.85 8.07
CA GLN A 52 -17.81 10.07 6.98
C GLN A 52 -17.16 8.74 6.61
N ALA A 53 -17.20 8.39 5.32
CA ALA A 53 -16.35 7.34 4.79
C ALA A 53 -14.91 7.81 4.90
N VAL A 54 -14.11 7.12 5.70
CA VAL A 54 -12.70 7.44 5.89
C VAL A 54 -11.94 6.55 4.92
N GLU A 55 -10.92 7.07 4.26
CA GLU A 55 -10.01 6.18 3.56
C GLU A 55 -9.35 5.26 4.59
N PRO A 56 -9.23 3.94 4.31
CA PRO A 56 -8.44 3.08 5.17
C PRO A 56 -7.02 3.64 5.17
N PHE A 57 -6.59 4.21 6.29
CA PHE A 57 -5.20 4.58 6.51
C PHE A 57 -4.39 3.28 6.61
N ARG A 58 -4.05 2.70 5.45
CA ARG A 58 -3.05 1.65 5.37
C ARG A 58 -1.71 2.35 5.34
N SER A 59 -1.23 2.78 6.50
CA SER A 59 0.18 3.18 6.59
C SER A 59 1.02 1.96 6.24
N LYS A 60 1.83 2.06 5.19
CA LYS A 60 2.86 1.07 4.90
C LYS A 60 3.77 1.00 6.13
N THR A 61 4.19 -0.20 6.50
CA THR A 61 5.23 -0.34 7.53
C THR A 61 6.60 -0.35 6.88
N TRP A 62 7.64 0.06 7.61
CA TRP A 62 9.02 -0.09 7.15
C TRP A 62 9.39 -1.55 6.84
N GLU A 63 8.76 -2.52 7.51
CA GLU A 63 8.90 -3.94 7.19
C GLU A 63 8.37 -4.27 5.79
N GLN A 64 7.19 -3.76 5.43
CA GLN A 64 6.63 -3.93 4.09
C GLN A 64 7.52 -3.28 3.03
N ILE A 65 8.02 -2.07 3.29
CA ILE A 65 8.96 -1.39 2.39
C ILE A 65 10.24 -2.20 2.20
N ARG A 66 10.81 -2.75 3.28
CA ARG A 66 12.02 -3.59 3.19
C ARG A 66 11.75 -4.88 2.42
N ALA A 67 10.60 -5.52 2.62
CA ALA A 67 10.22 -6.73 1.89
C ALA A 67 10.05 -6.46 0.38
N GLU A 68 9.39 -5.35 0.01
CA GLU A 68 9.25 -4.94 -1.39
C GLU A 68 10.61 -4.58 -2.01
N ARG A 69 11.44 -3.84 -1.28
CA ARG A 69 12.81 -3.51 -1.68
C ARG A 69 13.65 -4.76 -1.93
N GLU A 70 13.58 -5.75 -1.04
CA GLU A 70 14.31 -7.01 -1.17
C GLU A 70 13.89 -7.78 -2.43
N LYS A 71 12.58 -7.84 -2.71
CA LYS A 71 12.06 -8.44 -3.94
C LYS A 71 12.62 -7.75 -5.18
N LYS A 72 12.59 -6.41 -5.22
CA LYS A 72 13.12 -5.61 -6.34
C LYS A 72 14.65 -5.76 -6.48
N PHE A 73 15.36 -5.94 -5.37
CA PHE A 73 16.78 -6.26 -5.38
C PHE A 73 17.05 -7.62 -6.02
N ALA A 74 16.29 -8.65 -5.64
CA ALA A 74 16.43 -9.99 -6.20
C ALA A 74 16.13 -10.02 -7.70
N GLU A 75 15.12 -9.28 -8.16
CA GLU A 75 14.81 -9.10 -9.58
C GLU A 75 15.98 -8.44 -10.34
N ALA A 76 16.58 -7.39 -9.77
CA ALA A 76 17.74 -6.72 -10.35
C ALA A 76 18.99 -7.61 -10.42
N ASP A 77 19.23 -8.41 -9.38
CA ASP A 77 20.33 -9.39 -9.36
C ASP A 77 20.14 -10.45 -10.44
N ALA A 78 18.91 -10.97 -10.59
CA ALA A 78 18.60 -11.91 -11.66
C ALA A 78 18.78 -11.30 -13.06
N ALA A 79 18.41 -10.02 -13.25
CA ALA A 79 18.62 -9.31 -14.51
C ALA A 79 20.12 -9.12 -14.82
N LEU A 80 20.94 -8.85 -13.80
CA LEU A 80 22.39 -8.74 -13.96
C LEU A 80 23.00 -10.06 -14.41
N PHE A 81 22.67 -11.17 -13.75
CA PHE A 81 23.16 -12.49 -14.13
C PHE A 81 22.74 -12.88 -15.55
N LYS A 82 21.50 -12.57 -15.96
CA LYS A 82 21.05 -12.79 -17.34
C LYS A 82 21.89 -12.00 -18.35
N ALA A 83 22.25 -10.75 -18.04
CA ALA A 83 23.10 -9.94 -18.91
C ALA A 83 24.55 -10.47 -18.97
N GLU A 84 25.08 -10.98 -17.86
CA GLU A 84 26.39 -11.64 -17.83
C GLU A 84 26.40 -12.94 -18.64
N ASP A 85 25.40 -13.80 -18.45
CA ASP A 85 25.24 -15.04 -19.22
C ASP A 85 25.11 -14.77 -20.72
N ALA A 86 24.37 -13.71 -21.11
CA ALA A 86 24.20 -13.34 -22.51
C ALA A 86 25.54 -12.96 -23.18
N GLU A 87 26.40 -12.20 -22.50
CA GLU A 87 27.74 -11.86 -23.03
C GLU A 87 28.67 -13.07 -23.09
N ILE A 88 28.53 -14.04 -22.18
CA ILE A 88 29.30 -15.28 -22.23
C ILE A 88 28.88 -16.13 -23.44
N ILE A 89 27.57 -16.17 -23.73
CA ILE A 89 27.00 -16.92 -24.86
C ILE A 89 27.36 -16.24 -26.19
N ASP A 90 27.24 -14.92 -26.26
CA ASP A 90 27.59 -14.12 -27.43
C ASP A 90 28.53 -12.96 -27.02
N PRO A 91 29.85 -13.15 -27.15
CA PRO A 91 30.84 -12.13 -26.82
C PRO A 91 30.78 -10.86 -27.69
N THR A 92 29.94 -10.84 -28.73
CA THR A 92 29.74 -9.64 -29.55
C THR A 92 28.64 -8.72 -29.01
N LEU A 93 27.85 -9.19 -28.04
CA LEU A 93 26.90 -8.34 -27.30
C LEU A 93 27.66 -7.43 -26.32
N ASP A 94 27.44 -6.12 -26.44
CA ASP A 94 27.88 -5.15 -25.44
C ASP A 94 26.67 -4.72 -24.60
N LEU A 95 26.59 -5.24 -23.37
CA LEU A 95 25.54 -4.90 -22.41
C LEU A 95 26.06 -4.00 -21.28
N SER A 96 27.20 -3.33 -21.47
CA SER A 96 27.84 -2.48 -20.45
C SER A 96 26.90 -1.38 -19.94
N ASP A 97 26.16 -0.70 -20.83
CA ASP A 97 25.19 0.34 -20.45
C ASP A 97 23.99 -0.22 -19.69
N GLN A 98 23.53 -1.42 -20.04
CA GLN A 98 22.45 -2.10 -19.32
C GLN A 98 22.91 -2.48 -17.91
N LYS A 99 24.10 -3.07 -17.78
CA LYS A 99 24.70 -3.45 -16.49
C LYS A 99 24.90 -2.23 -15.59
N LYS A 100 25.37 -1.11 -16.16
CA LYS A 100 25.49 0.18 -15.47
C LYS A 100 24.14 0.69 -14.97
N SER A 101 23.10 0.62 -15.80
CA SER A 101 21.74 1.03 -15.42
C SER A 101 21.18 0.16 -14.29
N ILE A 102 21.40 -1.16 -14.34
CA ILE A 102 21.03 -2.10 -13.26
C ILE A 102 21.77 -1.75 -11.97
N ALA A 103 23.06 -1.44 -12.03
CA ALA A 103 23.86 -1.04 -10.86
C ALA A 103 23.33 0.26 -10.23
N GLN A 104 22.98 1.26 -11.04
CA GLN A 104 22.37 2.50 -10.57
C GLN A 104 21.02 2.27 -9.92
N TYR A 105 20.17 1.43 -10.52
CA TYR A 105 18.87 1.04 -9.95
C TYR A 105 19.04 0.38 -8.57
N ARG A 106 19.98 -0.57 -8.44
CA ARG A 106 20.30 -1.20 -7.15
C ARG A 106 20.78 -0.18 -6.11
N GLN A 107 21.60 0.80 -6.50
CA GLN A 107 22.00 1.85 -5.59
C GLN A 107 20.80 2.69 -5.12
N ALA A 108 19.92 3.11 -6.04
CA ALA A 108 18.72 3.85 -5.71
C ALA A 108 17.80 3.07 -4.74
N LEU A 109 17.69 1.74 -4.88
CA LEU A 109 16.97 0.90 -3.92
C LEU A 109 17.61 0.89 -2.52
N ARG A 110 18.94 0.88 -2.43
CA ARG A 110 19.68 0.95 -1.14
C ARG A 110 19.42 2.27 -0.41
N ASP A 111 19.30 3.35 -1.16
CA ASP A 111 19.21 4.71 -0.62
C ASP A 111 17.80 5.04 -0.06
N ILE A 112 16.79 4.21 -0.33
CA ILE A 112 15.39 4.40 0.11
C ILE A 112 15.27 4.68 1.62
N PRO A 113 15.84 3.89 2.55
CA PRO A 113 15.66 4.14 3.99
C PRO A 113 16.28 5.46 4.47
N GLU A 114 17.24 6.01 3.75
CA GLU A 114 17.88 7.30 4.08
C GLU A 114 17.16 8.48 3.43
N THR A 115 16.43 8.23 2.34
CA THR A 115 15.78 9.27 1.53
C THR A 115 14.39 9.65 2.06
N PHE A 116 13.68 8.71 2.70
CA PHE A 116 12.29 8.91 3.11
C PHE A 116 12.15 8.95 4.64
N GLN A 117 11.36 9.91 5.14
CA GLN A 117 11.06 10.04 6.57
C GLN A 117 9.89 9.16 7.02
N SER A 118 8.95 8.88 6.10
CA SER A 118 7.80 8.01 6.32
C SER A 118 7.79 6.87 5.29
N PRO A 119 7.40 5.65 5.69
CA PRO A 119 7.20 4.54 4.75
C PRO A 119 6.08 4.80 3.73
N ASP A 120 5.14 5.71 4.04
CA ASP A 120 4.07 6.10 3.13
C ASP A 120 4.55 6.97 1.97
N ASP A 121 5.65 7.70 2.17
CA ASP A 121 6.22 8.58 1.16
C ASP A 121 7.12 7.85 0.16
N VAL A 122 7.45 6.58 0.44
CA VAL A 122 8.40 5.80 -0.36
C VAL A 122 7.89 5.59 -1.77
N VAL A 123 8.66 6.11 -2.73
CA VAL A 123 8.52 5.86 -4.16
C VAL A 123 9.70 5.04 -4.64
N PHE A 124 9.42 3.88 -5.23
CA PHE A 124 10.46 3.04 -5.82
C PHE A 124 10.84 3.54 -7.22
N PRO A 125 12.13 3.51 -7.58
CA PRO A 125 12.55 3.80 -8.96
C PRO A 125 11.96 2.78 -9.94
N ASP A 126 11.86 3.18 -11.20
CA ASP A 126 11.48 2.26 -12.28
C ASP A 126 12.65 1.32 -12.64
N PRO A 127 12.40 0.02 -12.83
CA PRO A 127 13.44 -0.92 -13.20
C PRO A 127 13.92 -0.65 -14.65
N PRO A 128 15.24 -0.66 -14.91
CA PRO A 128 15.80 -0.45 -16.25
C PRO A 128 15.79 -1.71 -17.12
N PHE A 129 15.05 -2.74 -16.72
CA PHE A 129 14.94 -4.04 -17.39
C PHE A 129 13.48 -4.45 -17.47
N ASN A 130 13.11 -5.10 -18.58
CA ASN A 130 11.78 -5.68 -18.73
C ASN A 130 11.71 -7.00 -17.97
N ASN A 131 10.71 -7.14 -17.08
CA ASN A 131 10.39 -8.39 -16.39
C ASN A 131 9.78 -9.44 -17.33
#